data_AF-A0A225DXT5-F1
#
_entry.id   AF-A0A225DXT5-F1
#
_cell.length_a   1.000
_cell.length_b   1.000
_cell.length_c   1.000
_cell.angle_alpha   90.00
_cell.angle_beta   90.00
_cell.angle_gamma   90.00
#
_symmetry.space_group_name_H-M   'P 1'
#
loop_
_entity.id
_entity.type
_entity.pdbx_description
1 polymer ?
#
loop_
_entity_poly.entity_id
_entity_poly.type
_entity_poly.pdbx_seq_one_letter_code
_entity_poly.pdbx_strand_id
1 'polypeptide(L)'
;MSDDYLDDEMERDAPPSFPAGVRAAGIIWILFGSLGLISAVANLAMAGAAAGAGNANPGGPSGAVCGAIFGVVFLMVGIQTIRGTAKDTLGNSIGSLLFAAFYLGLGVVVVVGGVALGQLGNQPPAPGAPAPAGAGMAGQVIMLFGGIMGLFGLMLLVAGVLGLMGRSRYKQWRQDMGLSSRRPAGRDRRRRDEDDEDDDRPRR
;
A
#
# COMPACT_ATOMS: atom_id res chain seq x y z
N MET A 1 1.97 -58.29 -3.76
CA MET A 1 3.11 -57.36 -3.57
C MET A 1 3.17 -56.49 -4.82
N SER A 2 2.31 -55.47 -4.91
CA SER A 2 2.29 -54.52 -6.04
C SER A 2 1.41 -53.28 -5.82
N ASP A 3 0.72 -53.12 -4.69
CA ASP A 3 -0.20 -51.98 -4.47
C ASP A 3 0.43 -50.75 -3.80
N ASP A 4 1.66 -50.85 -3.27
CA ASP A 4 2.30 -49.73 -2.53
C ASP A 4 2.91 -48.63 -3.43
N TYR A 5 2.87 -48.77 -4.76
CA TYR A 5 3.48 -47.80 -5.70
C TYR A 5 2.52 -46.72 -6.21
N LEU A 6 1.20 -46.87 -6.01
CA LEU A 6 0.21 -45.92 -6.53
C LEU A 6 -0.05 -44.72 -5.59
N ASP A 7 0.29 -44.83 -4.31
CA ASP A 7 0.08 -43.74 -3.35
C ASP A 7 1.16 -42.66 -3.42
N ASP A 8 2.40 -43.00 -3.80
CA ASP A 8 3.52 -42.04 -3.89
C ASP A 8 3.41 -41.05 -5.07
N GLU A 9 2.68 -41.40 -6.13
CA GLU A 9 2.47 -40.49 -7.27
C GLU A 9 1.35 -39.47 -7.01
N MET A 10 0.35 -39.80 -6.18
CA MET A 10 -0.76 -38.88 -5.87
C MET A 10 -0.38 -37.77 -4.86
N GLU A 11 0.62 -37.98 -4.00
CA GLU A 11 1.01 -36.98 -3.00
C GLU A 11 1.90 -35.84 -3.59
N ARG A 12 2.41 -36.01 -4.81
CA ARG A 12 3.35 -35.05 -5.44
C ARG A 12 2.72 -33.85 -6.13
N ASP A 13 1.39 -33.80 -6.27
CA ASP A 13 0.69 -32.77 -7.06
C ASP A 13 -0.10 -31.75 -6.22
N ALA A 14 0.24 -31.57 -4.94
CA ALA A 14 -0.38 -30.50 -4.15
C ALA A 14 0.00 -29.12 -4.74
N PRO A 15 -0.98 -28.24 -5.06
CA PRO A 15 -0.68 -26.94 -5.64
C PRO A 15 0.15 -26.09 -4.68
N PRO A 16 1.11 -25.29 -5.19
CA PRO A 16 2.00 -24.50 -4.34
C PRO A 16 1.19 -23.50 -3.51
N SER A 17 1.44 -23.48 -2.20
CA SER A 17 0.76 -22.57 -1.28
C SER A 17 1.07 -21.10 -1.57
N PHE A 18 0.07 -20.22 -1.43
CA PHE A 18 0.25 -18.80 -1.67
C PHE A 18 1.17 -18.17 -0.61
N PRO A 19 2.17 -17.33 -0.97
CA PRO A 19 3.11 -16.77 0.00
C PRO A 19 2.43 -15.90 1.07
N ALA A 20 2.51 -16.33 2.33
CA ALA A 20 1.80 -15.70 3.45
C ALA A 20 2.13 -14.20 3.62
N GLY A 21 3.40 -13.80 3.47
CA GLY A 21 3.81 -12.40 3.58
C GLY A 21 3.17 -11.49 2.52
N VAL A 22 3.02 -11.99 1.29
CA VAL A 22 2.36 -11.26 0.19
C VAL A 22 0.87 -11.15 0.44
N ARG A 23 0.25 -12.21 1.02
CA ARG A 23 -1.16 -12.20 1.40
C ARG A 23 -1.42 -11.15 2.47
N ALA A 24 -0.57 -11.11 3.50
CA ALA A 24 -0.65 -10.11 4.57
C ALA A 24 -0.51 -8.68 4.03
N ALA A 25 0.48 -8.43 3.16
CA ALA A 25 0.64 -7.12 2.50
C ALA A 25 -0.61 -6.73 1.69
N GLY A 26 -1.17 -7.67 0.92
CA GLY A 26 -2.42 -7.47 0.17
C GLY A 26 -3.61 -7.10 1.07
N ILE A 27 -3.76 -7.78 2.21
CA ILE A 27 -4.82 -7.48 3.20
C ILE A 27 -4.64 -6.06 3.76
N ILE A 28 -3.41 -5.69 4.09
CA ILE A 28 -3.10 -4.34 4.60
C ILE A 28 -3.48 -3.27 3.55
N TRP A 29 -3.16 -3.47 2.28
CA TRP A 29 -3.56 -2.55 1.21
C TRP A 29 -5.08 -2.44 1.04
N ILE A 30 -5.81 -3.54 1.18
CA ILE A 30 -7.29 -3.52 1.17
C ILE A 30 -7.81 -2.69 2.33
N LEU A 31 -7.36 -2.98 3.56
CA LEU A 31 -7.80 -2.26 4.75
C LEU A 31 -7.49 -0.76 4.65
N PHE A 32 -6.28 -0.42 4.21
CA PHE A 32 -5.86 0.96 4.02
C PHE A 32 -6.72 1.66 2.94
N GLY A 33 -6.95 0.99 1.80
CA GLY A 33 -7.79 1.51 0.73
C GLY A 33 -9.24 1.73 1.18
N SER A 34 -9.83 0.77 1.89
CA SER A 34 -11.18 0.88 2.47
C SER A 34 -11.30 2.03 3.47
N LEU A 35 -10.32 2.20 4.38
CA LEU A 35 -10.31 3.32 5.32
C LEU A 35 -10.19 4.67 4.59
N GLY A 36 -9.39 4.74 3.53
CA GLY A 36 -9.29 5.92 2.66
C GLY A 36 -10.63 6.27 2.00
N LEU A 37 -11.37 5.27 1.51
CA LEU A 37 -12.70 5.48 0.91
C LEU A 37 -13.74 5.93 1.93
N ILE A 38 -13.76 5.32 3.12
CA ILE A 38 -14.65 5.73 4.22
C ILE A 38 -14.35 7.17 4.61
N SER A 39 -13.07 7.53 4.75
CA SER A 39 -12.63 8.89 5.04
C SER A 39 -13.04 9.88 3.95
N ALA A 40 -12.94 9.51 2.67
CA ALA A 40 -13.37 10.35 1.56
C ALA A 40 -14.89 10.61 1.59
N VAL A 41 -15.70 9.57 1.84
CA VAL A 41 -17.15 9.70 1.97
C VAL A 41 -17.53 10.58 3.16
N ALA A 42 -16.88 10.39 4.31
CA ALA A 42 -17.10 11.21 5.49
C ALA A 42 -16.77 12.68 5.22
N ASN A 43 -15.64 12.97 4.56
CA ASN A 43 -15.25 14.33 4.19
C ASN A 43 -16.23 14.97 3.22
N LEU A 44 -16.74 14.21 2.24
CA LEU A 44 -17.75 14.71 1.30
C LEU A 44 -19.07 15.03 2.01
N ALA A 45 -19.51 14.16 2.92
CA ALA A 45 -20.72 14.37 3.71
C ALA A 45 -20.60 15.61 4.61
N MET A 46 -19.47 15.78 5.31
CA MET A 46 -19.20 16.96 6.12
C MET A 46 -19.10 18.24 5.29
N ALA A 47 -18.51 18.17 4.09
CA ALA A 47 -18.46 19.30 3.17
C ALA A 47 -19.85 19.74 2.71
N GLY A 48 -20.73 18.78 2.38
CA GLY A 48 -22.12 19.06 2.03
C GLY A 48 -22.91 19.69 3.18
N ALA A 49 -22.76 19.16 4.39
CA ALA A 49 -23.40 19.70 5.58
C ALA A 49 -22.94 21.13 5.90
N ALA A 50 -21.63 21.41 5.81
CA ALA A 50 -21.06 22.74 6.03
C ALA A 50 -21.55 23.76 4.99
N ALA A 51 -21.62 23.35 3.71
CA ALA A 51 -22.15 24.19 2.64
C ALA A 51 -23.61 24.58 2.87
N GLY A 52 -24.44 23.64 3.34
CA GLY A 52 -25.84 23.91 3.71
C GLY A 52 -25.99 24.89 4.88
N ALA A 53 -24.99 24.96 5.76
CA ALA A 53 -24.95 25.88 6.90
C ALA A 53 -24.28 27.23 6.58
N GLY A 54 -23.80 27.46 5.35
CA GLY A 54 -23.08 28.67 4.97
C GLY A 54 -21.67 28.79 5.54
N ASN A 55 -21.11 27.70 6.10
CA ASN A 55 -19.77 27.69 6.69
C ASN A 55 -18.71 27.34 5.64
N ALA A 56 -17.59 28.05 5.64
CA ALA A 56 -16.45 27.69 4.83
C ALA A 56 -15.83 26.37 5.32
N ASN A 57 -15.75 25.36 4.47
CA ASN A 57 -15.07 24.10 4.79
C ASN A 57 -13.59 24.18 4.34
N PRO A 58 -12.62 24.22 5.28
CA PRO A 58 -11.20 24.27 4.93
C PRO A 58 -10.70 23.00 4.21
N GLY A 59 -11.43 21.88 4.29
CA GLY A 59 -11.04 20.61 3.66
C GLY A 59 -11.30 20.52 2.15
N GLY A 60 -12.24 21.32 1.62
CA GLY A 60 -12.65 21.33 0.21
C GLY A 60 -13.08 19.97 -0.38
N PRO A 61 -13.73 19.94 -1.55
CA PRO A 61 -14.02 18.69 -2.25
C PRO A 61 -12.76 18.03 -2.82
N SER A 62 -11.68 18.81 -3.07
CA SER A 62 -10.44 18.30 -3.66
C SER A 62 -9.75 17.25 -2.78
N GLY A 63 -9.69 17.47 -1.45
CA GLY A 63 -9.10 16.51 -0.52
C GLY A 63 -9.84 15.17 -0.52
N ALA A 64 -11.18 15.20 -0.54
CA ALA A 64 -12.01 14.01 -0.59
C ALA A 64 -11.80 13.22 -1.90
N VAL A 65 -11.73 13.92 -3.04
CA VAL A 65 -11.50 13.29 -4.35
C VAL A 65 -10.12 12.65 -4.42
N CYS A 66 -9.07 13.36 -4.00
CA CYS A 66 -7.71 12.81 -3.95
C CYS A 66 -7.65 11.57 -3.04
N GLY A 67 -8.21 11.66 -1.83
CA GLY A 67 -8.28 10.54 -0.89
C GLY A 67 -9.03 9.34 -1.46
N ALA A 68 -10.15 9.57 -2.16
CA ALA A 68 -10.91 8.51 -2.82
C ALA A 68 -10.09 7.81 -3.92
N ILE A 69 -9.39 8.58 -4.77
CA ILE A 69 -8.55 8.02 -5.84
C ILE A 69 -7.48 7.10 -5.24
N PHE A 70 -6.75 7.57 -4.22
CA PHE A 70 -5.76 6.73 -3.54
C PHE A 70 -6.40 5.50 -2.87
N GLY A 71 -7.55 5.67 -2.22
CA GLY A 71 -8.31 4.59 -1.62
C GLY A 71 -8.67 3.49 -2.62
N VAL A 72 -9.20 3.86 -3.78
CA VAL A 72 -9.52 2.91 -4.87
C VAL A 72 -8.26 2.20 -5.38
N VAL A 73 -7.17 2.95 -5.62
CA VAL A 73 -5.92 2.37 -6.12
C VAL A 73 -5.37 1.32 -5.15
N PHE A 74 -5.31 1.63 -3.84
CA PHE A 74 -4.83 0.69 -2.83
C PHE A 74 -5.75 -0.53 -2.70
N LEU A 75 -7.07 -0.33 -2.74
CA LEU A 75 -8.04 -1.42 -2.70
C LEU A 75 -7.86 -2.37 -3.91
N MET A 76 -7.76 -1.81 -5.11
CA MET A 76 -7.57 -2.57 -6.35
C MET A 76 -6.26 -3.35 -6.32
N VAL A 77 -5.17 -2.70 -5.94
CA VAL A 77 -3.84 -3.32 -5.79
C VAL A 77 -3.86 -4.45 -4.76
N GLY A 78 -4.50 -4.25 -3.61
CA GLY A 78 -4.64 -5.27 -2.58
C GLY A 78 -5.41 -6.49 -3.09
N ILE A 79 -6.54 -6.28 -3.76
CA ILE A 79 -7.35 -7.36 -4.35
C ILE A 79 -6.56 -8.12 -5.42
N GLN A 80 -5.88 -7.41 -6.32
CA GLN A 80 -5.05 -8.03 -7.36
C GLN A 80 -3.90 -8.86 -6.77
N THR A 81 -3.33 -8.39 -5.67
CA THR A 81 -2.24 -9.08 -4.97
C THR A 81 -2.73 -10.39 -4.37
N ILE A 82 -3.83 -10.37 -3.58
CA ILE A 82 -4.39 -11.57 -2.94
C ILE A 82 -4.89 -12.58 -3.98
N ARG A 83 -5.46 -12.10 -5.10
CA ARG A 83 -5.91 -12.95 -6.20
C ARG A 83 -4.78 -13.50 -7.07
N GLY A 84 -3.54 -13.07 -6.87
CA GLY A 84 -2.42 -13.51 -7.70
C GLY A 84 -2.38 -12.90 -9.11
N THR A 85 -3.22 -11.91 -9.41
CA THR A 85 -3.31 -11.27 -10.74
C THR A 85 -2.30 -10.15 -10.92
N ALA A 86 -1.75 -9.59 -9.84
CA ALA A 86 -0.72 -8.55 -9.89
C ALA A 86 0.56 -9.05 -10.59
N LYS A 87 1.10 -8.30 -11.56
CA LYS A 87 2.32 -8.71 -12.31
C LYS A 87 3.53 -8.94 -11.41
N ASP A 88 3.75 -8.02 -10.48
CA ASP A 88 4.84 -7.99 -9.51
C ASP A 88 4.34 -7.20 -8.28
N THR A 89 4.93 -7.42 -7.11
CA THR A 89 4.61 -6.66 -5.88
C THR A 89 5.52 -5.45 -5.70
N LEU A 90 6.58 -5.31 -6.51
CA LEU A 90 7.60 -4.28 -6.35
C LEU A 90 7.03 -2.85 -6.39
N GLY A 91 6.24 -2.51 -7.41
CA GLY A 91 5.70 -1.15 -7.57
C GLY A 91 4.85 -0.74 -6.37
N ASN A 92 3.98 -1.64 -5.93
CA ASN A 92 3.09 -1.42 -4.79
C ASN A 92 3.88 -1.29 -3.48
N SER A 93 4.94 -2.08 -3.33
CA SER A 93 5.79 -2.05 -2.15
C SER A 93 6.61 -0.76 -2.07
N ILE A 94 7.23 -0.33 -3.17
CA ILE A 94 7.96 0.96 -3.25
C ILE A 94 7.00 2.13 -2.97
N GLY A 95 5.83 2.14 -3.61
CA GLY A 95 4.81 3.16 -3.36
C GLY A 95 4.44 3.22 -1.87
N SER A 96 4.22 2.06 -1.24
CA SER A 96 3.90 1.99 0.18
C SER A 96 5.01 2.54 1.07
N LEU A 97 6.29 2.30 0.74
CA LEU A 97 7.42 2.88 1.49
C LEU A 97 7.50 4.40 1.36
N LEU A 98 7.25 4.94 0.16
CA LEU A 98 7.23 6.39 -0.06
C LEU A 98 6.07 7.05 0.70
N PHE A 99 4.87 6.47 0.61
CA PHE A 99 3.73 6.95 1.39
C PHE A 99 3.96 6.77 2.89
N ALA A 100 4.58 5.69 3.34
CA ALA A 100 4.93 5.51 4.75
C ALA A 100 5.82 6.64 5.26
N ALA A 101 6.91 6.94 4.55
CA ALA A 101 7.81 8.04 4.91
C ALA A 101 7.07 9.38 4.94
N PHE A 102 6.21 9.63 3.95
CA PHE A 102 5.39 10.85 3.89
C PHE A 102 4.40 10.95 5.07
N TYR A 103 3.64 9.90 5.36
CA TYR A 103 2.66 9.87 6.46
C TYR A 103 3.32 9.95 7.84
N LEU A 104 4.48 9.30 8.03
CA LEU A 104 5.25 9.41 9.27
C LEU A 104 5.79 10.83 9.44
N GLY A 105 6.37 11.41 8.40
CA GLY A 105 6.88 12.79 8.44
C GLY A 105 5.77 13.80 8.74
N LEU A 106 4.65 13.72 8.02
CA LEU A 106 3.48 14.56 8.30
C LEU A 106 2.92 14.31 9.70
N GLY A 107 2.81 13.06 10.13
CA GLY A 107 2.33 12.71 11.47
C GLY A 107 3.17 13.37 12.55
N VAL A 108 4.51 13.33 12.44
CA VAL A 108 5.42 14.02 13.37
C VAL A 108 5.20 15.53 13.35
N VAL A 109 5.15 16.16 12.18
CA VAL A 109 4.92 17.61 12.06
C VAL A 109 3.59 18.02 12.70
N VAL A 110 2.52 17.25 12.43
CA VAL A 110 1.18 17.50 12.98
C VAL A 110 1.16 17.30 14.49
N VAL A 111 1.78 16.24 15.03
CA VAL A 111 1.88 16.03 16.48
C VAL A 111 2.64 17.18 17.15
N VAL A 112 3.79 17.58 16.61
CA VAL A 112 4.59 18.69 17.15
C VAL A 112 3.79 20.00 17.11
N GLY A 113 3.10 20.29 16.00
CA GLY A 113 2.22 21.45 15.88
C GLY A 113 1.07 21.42 16.90
N GLY A 114 0.46 20.24 17.11
CA GLY A 114 -0.60 20.05 18.11
C GLY A 114 -0.11 20.25 19.55
N VAL A 115 1.09 19.77 19.88
CA VAL A 115 1.74 20.01 21.18
C VAL A 115 1.99 21.50 21.37
N ALA A 116 2.59 22.18 20.38
CA ALA A 116 2.86 23.61 20.46
C ALA A 116 1.58 24.44 20.64
N LEU A 117 0.51 24.13 19.90
CA LEU A 117 -0.78 24.79 20.06
C LEU A 117 -1.42 24.50 21.43
N GLY A 118 -1.32 23.26 21.90
CA GLY A 118 -1.81 22.89 23.23
C GLY A 118 -1.09 23.64 24.35
N GLN A 119 0.23 23.87 24.21
CA GLN A 119 1.00 24.66 25.16
C GLN A 119 0.58 26.13 25.19
N LEU A 120 0.26 26.73 24.04
CA LEU A 120 -0.31 28.08 23.98
C LEU A 120 -1.66 28.16 24.72
N GLY A 121 -2.48 27.13 24.61
CA GLY A 121 -3.75 27.05 25.32
C GLY A 121 -3.64 26.88 26.84
N ASN A 122 -2.48 26.43 27.34
CA ASN A 122 -2.21 26.28 28.76
C ASN A 122 -1.58 27.53 29.40
N GLN A 123 -1.34 28.60 28.62
CA GLN A 123 -0.82 29.84 29.21
C GLN A 123 -1.91 30.53 30.05
N PRO A 124 -1.57 31.01 31.26
CA PRO A 124 -2.50 31.80 32.04
C PRO A 124 -2.90 33.04 31.23
N PRO A 125 -4.19 33.43 31.24
CA PRO A 125 -4.62 34.63 30.53
C PRO A 125 -3.87 35.85 31.05
N ALA A 126 -3.48 36.74 30.13
CA ALA A 126 -2.92 38.03 30.52
C ALA A 126 -3.94 38.78 31.42
N PRO A 127 -3.48 39.59 32.38
CA PRO A 127 -4.39 40.37 33.23
C PRO A 127 -5.38 41.18 32.39
N GLY A 128 -6.68 40.93 32.56
CA GLY A 128 -7.76 41.61 31.82
C GLY A 128 -8.06 41.03 30.44
N ALA A 129 -7.34 40.01 29.96
CA ALA A 129 -7.65 39.31 28.72
C ALA A 129 -8.62 38.13 28.99
N PRO A 130 -9.59 37.88 28.09
CA PRO A 130 -10.40 36.66 28.16
C PRO A 130 -9.51 35.42 27.98
N ALA A 131 -9.83 34.33 28.67
CA ALA A 131 -9.13 33.06 28.48
C ALA A 131 -9.22 32.60 27.01
N PRO A 132 -8.12 32.11 26.41
CA PRO A 132 -8.16 31.60 25.03
C PRO A 132 -9.02 30.34 24.98
N ALA A 133 -10.30 30.52 24.64
CA ALA A 133 -11.25 29.43 24.57
C ALA A 133 -10.86 28.44 23.45
N GLY A 134 -10.68 27.18 23.80
CA GLY A 134 -10.58 26.07 22.84
C GLY A 134 -9.18 25.72 22.32
N ALA A 135 -8.14 26.50 22.62
CA ALA A 135 -6.77 26.21 22.14
C ALA A 135 -6.24 24.85 22.64
N GLY A 136 -6.51 24.50 23.91
CA GLY A 136 -6.12 23.19 24.47
C GLY A 136 -6.83 22.01 23.79
N MET A 137 -8.13 22.14 23.54
CA MET A 137 -8.92 21.10 22.84
C MET A 137 -8.48 20.95 21.38
N ALA A 138 -8.25 22.07 20.69
CA ALA A 138 -7.74 22.07 19.32
C ALA A 138 -6.37 21.38 19.23
N GLY A 139 -5.45 21.67 20.17
CA GLY A 139 -4.15 21.00 20.26
C GLY A 139 -4.28 19.48 20.42
N GLN A 140 -5.17 19.00 21.32
CA GLN A 140 -5.42 17.57 21.51
C GLN A 140 -5.97 16.88 20.25
N VAL A 141 -6.94 17.51 19.57
CA VAL A 141 -7.51 16.97 18.33
C VAL A 141 -6.44 16.87 17.23
N ILE A 142 -5.59 17.89 17.08
CA ILE A 142 -4.49 17.89 16.12
C ILE A 142 -3.48 16.78 16.43
N MET A 143 -3.10 16.60 17.71
CA MET A 143 -2.19 15.53 18.11
C MET A 143 -2.77 14.14 17.79
N LEU A 144 -4.06 13.91 18.05
CA LEU A 144 -4.72 12.65 17.73
C LEU A 144 -4.71 12.39 16.22
N PHE A 145 -4.97 13.42 15.41
CA PHE A 145 -4.90 13.30 13.95
C PHE A 145 -3.49 12.96 13.46
N GLY A 146 -2.46 13.60 14.03
CA GLY A 146 -1.06 13.28 13.74
C GLY A 146 -0.68 11.86 14.15
N GLY A 147 -1.19 11.39 15.29
CA GLY A 147 -1.02 10.00 15.73
C GLY A 147 -1.64 8.98 14.77
N ILE A 148 -2.88 9.24 14.29
CA ILE A 148 -3.55 8.40 13.29
C ILE A 148 -2.76 8.38 11.97
N MET A 149 -2.25 9.53 11.52
CA MET A 149 -1.37 9.60 10.34
C MET A 149 -0.10 8.76 10.55
N GLY A 150 0.51 8.81 11.74
CA GLY A 150 1.65 7.98 12.09
C GLY A 150 1.33 6.48 12.01
N LEU A 151 0.17 6.06 12.54
CA LEU A 151 -0.28 4.67 12.46
C LEU A 151 -0.47 4.20 11.01
N PHE A 152 -1.05 5.04 10.15
CA PHE A 152 -1.14 4.75 8.72
C PHE A 152 0.23 4.64 8.06
N GLY A 153 1.17 5.52 8.41
CA GLY A 153 2.55 5.45 7.95
C GLY A 153 3.21 4.11 8.34
N LEU A 154 3.04 3.67 9.59
CA LEU A 154 3.55 2.38 10.05
C LEU A 154 2.90 1.19 9.34
N MET A 155 1.58 1.22 9.14
CA MET A 155 0.84 0.18 8.43
C MET A 155 1.34 0.01 7.00
N LEU A 156 1.56 1.13 6.29
CA LEU A 156 2.14 1.13 4.94
C LEU A 156 3.61 0.70 4.92
N LEU A 157 4.38 1.05 5.95
CA LEU A 157 5.78 0.63 6.08
C LEU A 157 5.85 -0.91 6.18
N VAL A 158 5.03 -1.50 7.06
CA VAL A 158 4.94 -2.96 7.23
C VAL A 158 4.48 -3.62 5.93
N ALA A 159 3.46 -3.09 5.26
CA ALA A 159 3.01 -3.61 3.97
C ALA A 159 4.10 -3.58 2.90
N GLY A 160 4.83 -2.46 2.81
CA GLY A 160 5.94 -2.30 1.86
C GLY A 160 7.06 -3.31 2.12
N VAL A 161 7.48 -3.47 3.37
CA VAL A 161 8.51 -4.44 3.75
C VAL A 161 8.07 -5.88 3.46
N LEU A 162 6.86 -6.27 3.88
CA LEU A 162 6.31 -7.61 3.63
C LEU A 162 6.16 -7.91 2.13
N GLY A 163 5.72 -6.91 1.35
CA GLY A 163 5.59 -7.03 -0.10
C GLY A 163 6.94 -7.21 -0.81
N LEU A 164 8.01 -6.56 -0.33
CA LEU A 164 9.37 -6.75 -0.83
C LEU A 164 9.95 -8.11 -0.44
N MET A 165 9.87 -8.49 0.84
CA MET A 165 10.39 -9.77 1.32
C MET A 165 9.68 -10.97 0.67
N GLY A 166 8.36 -10.85 0.45
CA GLY A 166 7.55 -11.89 -0.18
C GLY A 166 7.69 -11.97 -1.71
N ARG A 167 8.36 -11.00 -2.34
CA ARG A 167 8.41 -10.86 -3.81
C ARG A 167 9.01 -12.06 -4.53
N SER A 168 10.13 -12.60 -4.03
CA SER A 168 10.79 -13.75 -4.66
C SER A 168 9.89 -14.99 -4.65
N ARG A 169 9.28 -15.27 -3.49
CA ARG A 169 8.30 -16.36 -3.30
C ARG A 169 7.06 -16.16 -4.17
N TYR A 170 6.59 -14.92 -4.32
CA TYR A 170 5.46 -14.60 -5.21
C TYR A 170 5.76 -14.92 -6.68
N LYS A 171 6.97 -14.57 -7.14
CA LYS A 171 7.39 -14.85 -8.52
C LYS A 171 7.51 -16.34 -8.78
N GLN A 172 8.08 -17.09 -7.84
CA GLN A 172 8.16 -18.56 -7.90
C GLN A 172 6.76 -19.16 -7.94
N TRP A 173 5.90 -18.82 -6.98
CA TRP A 173 4.50 -19.28 -6.94
C TRP A 173 3.75 -19.00 -8.25
N ARG A 174 3.94 -17.82 -8.87
CA ARG A 174 3.33 -17.51 -10.16
C ARG A 174 3.89 -18.30 -11.33
N GLN A 175 5.17 -18.64 -11.30
CA GLN A 175 5.79 -19.48 -12.33
C GLN A 175 5.25 -20.91 -12.23
N ASP A 176 5.16 -21.44 -11.01
CA ASP A 176 4.66 -22.78 -10.73
C ASP A 176 3.18 -22.92 -11.11
N MET A 177 2.39 -21.85 -10.92
CA MET A 177 0.98 -21.79 -11.33
C MET A 177 0.79 -21.55 -12.85
N GLY A 178 1.85 -21.44 -13.65
CA GLY A 178 1.76 -21.10 -15.07
C GLY A 178 1.22 -19.70 -15.36
N LEU A 179 1.06 -18.86 -14.33
CA LEU A 179 0.55 -17.49 -14.42
C LEU A 179 1.63 -16.48 -14.80
N SER A 180 2.91 -16.87 -14.73
CA SER A 180 3.98 -16.05 -15.26
C SER A 180 3.83 -16.01 -16.76
N SER A 181 3.60 -14.82 -17.33
CA SER A 181 3.67 -14.58 -18.77
C SER A 181 5.13 -14.80 -19.20
N ARG A 182 5.56 -16.06 -19.27
CA ARG A 182 6.78 -16.41 -19.97
C ARG A 182 6.57 -15.88 -21.38
N ARG A 183 7.38 -14.87 -21.71
CA ARG A 183 7.70 -14.56 -23.10
C ARG A 183 7.87 -15.90 -23.81
N PRO A 184 7.20 -16.12 -24.94
CA PRO A 184 7.29 -17.38 -25.66
C PRO A 184 8.77 -17.71 -25.82
N ALA A 185 9.14 -18.95 -25.47
CA ALA A 185 10.51 -19.48 -25.51
C ALA A 185 11.14 -19.50 -26.93
N GLY A 186 10.60 -18.72 -27.86
CA GLY A 186 11.00 -18.66 -29.26
C GLY A 186 12.08 -17.64 -29.59
N ARG A 187 12.55 -16.81 -28.63
CA ARG A 187 13.60 -15.81 -28.94
C ARG A 187 15.03 -16.28 -28.71
N ASP A 188 15.24 -17.30 -27.87
CA ASP A 188 16.58 -17.89 -27.67
C ASP A 188 16.90 -19.01 -28.65
N ARG A 189 15.91 -19.62 -29.32
CA ARG A 189 16.20 -20.60 -30.39
C ARG A 189 16.86 -19.95 -31.61
N ARG A 190 16.43 -18.75 -32.01
CA ARG A 190 17.01 -18.06 -33.18
C ARG A 190 18.47 -17.66 -33.03
N ARG A 191 19.01 -17.59 -31.81
CA ARG A 191 20.41 -17.22 -31.60
C ARG A 191 21.36 -18.42 -31.58
N ARG A 192 20.83 -19.64 -31.46
CA ARG A 192 21.65 -20.85 -31.54
C ARG A 192 21.88 -21.32 -32.97
N ASP A 193 21.00 -20.93 -33.89
CA ASP A 193 21.10 -21.34 -35.29
C ASP A 193 22.01 -20.42 -36.13
N GLU A 194 22.41 -19.24 -35.63
CA GLU A 194 23.31 -18.31 -36.35
C GLU A 194 24.81 -18.60 -36.09
N ASP A 195 25.17 -19.28 -35.00
CA ASP A 195 26.58 -19.56 -34.65
C ASP A 195 27.13 -20.84 -35.32
N ASP A 196 26.28 -21.67 -35.93
CA ASP A 196 26.67 -22.90 -36.63
C ASP A 196 26.94 -22.69 -38.14
N GLU A 197 26.72 -21.48 -38.70
CA GLU A 197 26.94 -21.21 -40.14
C GLU A 197 28.36 -20.70 -40.49
N ASP A 198 29.22 -20.39 -39.51
CA ASP A 198 30.55 -19.81 -39.77
C ASP A 198 31.71 -20.83 -39.85
N ASP A 199 31.48 -22.12 -39.54
CA ASP A 199 32.53 -23.16 -39.58
C ASP A 199 32.75 -23.78 -40.97
N ASP A 200 31.89 -23.51 -41.96
CA ASP A 200 31.97 -24.09 -43.32
C ASP A 200 32.68 -23.19 -44.36
N ARG A 201 33.33 -22.09 -43.96
CA ARG A 201 34.09 -21.26 -44.92
C ARG A 201 35.46 -21.87 -45.22
N PRO A 202 35.75 -22.29 -46.48
CA PRO A 202 37.06 -22.81 -46.84
C PRO A 202 38.12 -21.73 -46.67
N ARG A 203 39.15 -22.00 -45.87
CA ARG A 203 40.34 -21.16 -45.74
C ARG A 203 41.06 -21.14 -47.09
N ARG A 204 41.02 -19.99 -47.78
CA ARG A 204 41.82 -19.69 -48.96
C ARG A 204 43.17 -19.13 -48.57
#